data_AF-T0YEN2-F1
#
_entry.id   AF-T0YEN2-F1
#
_cell.length_a   1.000
_cell.length_b   1.000
_cell.length_c   1.000
_cell.angle_alpha   90.00
_cell.angle_beta   90.00
_cell.angle_gamma   90.00
#
_symmetry.space_group_name_H-M   'P 1'
#
loop_
_entity.id
_entity.type
_entity.pdbx_description
1 polymer ?
#
loop_
_entity_poly.entity_id
_entity_poly.type
_entity_poly.pdbx_seq_one_letter_code
_entity_poly.pdbx_strand_id
1 'polypeptide(L)'
;RTLDGRLVAMAFFEPSTRTRLSFEAAVQRLGGRCVTIADPAATSMRKGETLSDTIRMIASYSDALILRHPNSGAARLAADVSDRPVINAGDGSHQHPTQTLTDLAAIQEARGTLSGLRIAVLGDLKYGRAVHSLIWALALFGNEIILT
;
A
#
# COMPACT_ATOMS: atom_id res chain seq x y z
N ARG A 1 -2.65 23.53 2.18
CA ARG A 1 -2.49 22.24 1.44
C ARG A 1 -3.23 21.15 2.22
N THR A 2 -3.70 20.07 1.61
CA THR A 2 -4.62 19.10 2.26
C THR A 2 -4.07 18.42 3.51
N LEU A 3 -2.75 18.18 3.58
CA LEU A 3 -2.09 17.54 4.73
C LEU A 3 -1.25 18.52 5.56
N ASP A 4 -1.54 19.82 5.49
CA ASP A 4 -0.77 20.81 6.24
C ASP A 4 -0.85 20.56 7.76
N GLY A 5 0.31 20.59 8.42
CA GLY A 5 0.45 20.24 9.84
C GLY A 5 0.24 18.75 10.19
N ARG A 6 -0.01 17.87 9.20
CA ARG A 6 -0.22 16.43 9.42
C ARG A 6 1.06 15.63 9.36
N LEU A 7 1.13 14.56 10.15
CA LEU A 7 2.24 13.62 10.20
C LEU A 7 1.80 12.23 9.69
N VAL A 8 2.48 11.68 8.69
CA VAL A 8 2.19 10.34 8.16
C VAL A 8 3.35 9.41 8.47
N ALA A 9 3.05 8.26 9.07
CA ALA A 9 4.04 7.24 9.38
C ALA A 9 4.30 6.31 8.20
N MET A 10 5.58 6.06 7.93
CA MET A 10 6.07 5.09 6.94
C MET A 10 6.53 3.83 7.70
N ALA A 11 5.63 2.86 7.82
CA ALA A 11 5.84 1.61 8.53
C ALA A 11 6.23 0.49 7.55
N PHE A 12 7.48 0.50 7.09
CA PHE A 12 7.98 -0.46 6.10
C PHE A 12 8.81 -1.57 6.76
N PHE A 13 8.17 -2.70 7.06
CA PHE A 13 8.80 -3.89 7.66
C PHE A 13 9.52 -4.79 6.64
N GLU A 14 9.23 -4.62 5.35
CA GLU A 14 10.03 -5.14 4.24
C GLU A 14 10.53 -3.99 3.35
N PRO A 15 11.77 -4.06 2.84
CA PRO A 15 12.37 -2.93 2.14
C PRO A 15 11.71 -2.68 0.78
N SER A 16 11.38 -1.41 0.50
CA SER A 16 11.02 -0.97 -0.85
C SER A 16 11.21 0.52 -1.05
N THR A 17 12.36 0.88 -1.63
CA THR A 17 12.72 2.27 -1.90
C THR A 17 11.71 2.99 -2.79
N ARG A 18 11.27 2.34 -3.88
CA ARG A 18 10.31 2.94 -4.83
C ARG A 18 8.99 3.31 -4.15
N THR A 19 8.41 2.36 -3.43
CA THR A 19 7.10 2.53 -2.79
C THR A 19 7.19 3.61 -1.71
N ARG A 20 8.21 3.54 -0.85
CA ARG A 20 8.42 4.52 0.22
C ARG A 20 8.61 5.93 -0.34
N LEU A 21 9.50 6.11 -1.31
CA LEU A 21 9.75 7.43 -1.91
C LEU A 21 8.51 8.01 -2.59
N SER A 22 7.71 7.18 -3.26
CA SER A 22 6.44 7.62 -3.87
C SER A 22 5.49 8.21 -2.83
N PHE A 23 5.28 7.49 -1.72
CA PHE A 23 4.43 7.97 -0.64
C PHE A 23 4.99 9.19 0.08
N GLU A 24 6.29 9.21 0.40
CA GLU A 24 6.93 10.36 1.02
C GLU A 24 6.80 11.62 0.15
N ALA A 25 7.03 11.49 -1.15
CA ALA A 25 6.85 12.59 -2.09
C ALA A 25 5.39 13.06 -2.14
N ALA A 26 4.41 12.15 -2.15
CA ALA A 26 2.99 12.50 -2.13
C ALA A 26 2.60 13.27 -0.86
N VAL A 27 3.00 12.78 0.32
CA VAL A 27 2.73 13.43 1.61
C VAL A 27 3.35 14.83 1.66
N GLN A 28 4.62 14.96 1.26
CA GLN A 28 5.32 16.25 1.24
C GLN A 28 4.69 17.25 0.26
N ARG A 29 4.30 16.79 -0.94
CA ARG A 29 3.59 17.63 -1.93
C ARG A 29 2.24 18.14 -1.39
N LEU A 30 1.57 17.34 -0.57
CA LEU A 30 0.33 17.72 0.10
C LEU A 30 0.54 18.56 1.38
N GLY A 31 1.79 18.93 1.71
CA GLY A 31 2.13 19.78 2.85
C GLY A 31 2.31 19.04 4.18
N GLY A 32 2.23 17.71 4.18
CA GLY A 32 2.44 16.88 5.35
C GLY A 32 3.92 16.59 5.60
N ARG A 33 4.19 16.00 6.77
CA ARG A 33 5.51 15.52 7.18
C ARG A 33 5.49 14.01 7.31
N CYS A 34 6.64 13.36 7.12
CA CYS A 34 6.78 11.92 7.24
C CYS A 34 7.60 11.56 8.47
N VAL A 35 7.22 10.48 9.16
CA VAL A 35 8.07 9.80 10.15
C VAL A 35 8.27 8.36 9.71
N THR A 36 9.50 7.87 9.79
CA THR A 36 9.84 6.52 9.31
C THR A 36 10.37 5.71 10.47
N ILE A 37 9.93 4.46 10.58
CA ILE A 37 10.51 3.55 11.57
C ILE A 37 11.95 3.28 11.16
N ALA A 38 12.90 3.57 12.05
CA ALA A 38 14.30 3.22 11.85
C ALA A 38 14.42 1.68 11.88
N ASP A 39 14.95 1.12 10.78
CA ASP A 39 15.21 -0.31 10.55
C ASP A 39 14.35 -1.29 11.40
N PRO A 40 13.25 -1.84 10.85
CA PRO A 40 12.42 -2.83 11.54
C PRO A 40 13.16 -4.09 11.94
N ALA A 41 14.31 -4.40 11.30
CA ALA A 41 15.16 -5.50 11.73
C ALA A 41 15.94 -5.16 13.01
N ALA A 42 16.13 -3.88 13.32
CA ALA A 42 16.86 -3.38 14.49
C ALA A 42 15.94 -2.94 15.64
N THR A 43 14.71 -2.50 15.33
CA THR A 43 13.74 -1.99 16.32
C THR A 43 12.73 -3.06 16.75
N SER A 44 12.36 -3.01 18.03
CA SER A 44 11.32 -3.71 18.81
C SER A 44 10.88 -5.16 18.52
N MET A 45 10.79 -5.63 17.27
CA MET A 45 10.45 -7.03 16.96
C MET A 45 11.49 -8.01 17.52
N ARG A 46 12.74 -7.56 17.72
CA ARG A 46 13.77 -8.33 18.45
C ARG A 46 13.55 -8.40 19.96
N LYS A 47 12.77 -7.48 20.54
CA LYS A 47 12.48 -7.39 21.98
C LYS A 47 11.16 -8.06 22.38
N GLY A 48 10.50 -8.78 21.46
CA GLY A 48 9.23 -9.47 21.73
C GLY A 48 7.99 -8.58 21.65
N GLU A 49 8.11 -7.34 21.13
CA GLU A 49 6.95 -6.47 20.88
C GLU A 49 6.14 -7.02 19.71
N THR A 50 4.81 -7.08 19.86
CA THR A 50 3.94 -7.59 18.78
C THR A 50 3.78 -6.54 17.68
N LEU A 51 3.42 -6.99 16.46
CA LEU A 51 3.04 -6.06 15.39
C LEU A 51 1.91 -5.13 15.84
N SER A 52 0.92 -5.66 16.58
CA SER A 52 -0.20 -4.87 17.08
C SER A 52 0.24 -3.75 18.02
N ASP A 53 1.18 -4.01 18.93
CA ASP A 53 1.70 -2.99 19.86
C ASP A 53 2.50 -1.93 19.10
N THR A 54 3.31 -2.37 18.14
CA THR A 54 4.07 -1.47 17.26
C THR A 54 3.13 -0.55 16.47
N ILE A 55 2.05 -1.08 15.90
CA ILE A 55 1.05 -0.29 15.16
C ILE A 55 0.37 0.73 16.07
N ARG A 56 -0.07 0.35 17.28
CA ARG A 56 -0.70 1.28 18.23
C ARG A 56 0.25 2.41 18.62
N MET A 57 1.52 2.09 18.87
CA MET A 57 2.54 3.08 19.17
C MET A 57 2.72 4.06 18.02
N ILE A 58 2.87 3.57 16.78
CA ILE A 58 3.03 4.44 15.60
C ILE A 58 1.79 5.29 15.35
N ALA A 59 0.60 4.71 15.48
CA ALA A 59 -0.68 5.40 15.32
C ALA A 59 -0.82 6.54 16.34
N SER A 60 -0.35 6.35 17.58
CA SER A 60 -0.39 7.39 18.60
C SER A 60 0.46 8.64 18.26
N TYR A 61 1.51 8.48 17.45
CA TYR A 61 2.40 9.56 17.04
C TYR A 61 2.04 10.21 15.71
N SER A 62 1.14 9.61 14.92
CA SER A 62 0.89 10.02 13.53
C SER A 62 -0.59 10.21 13.25
N ASP A 63 -0.92 10.95 12.19
CA ASP A 63 -2.29 11.17 11.72
C ASP A 63 -2.79 10.04 10.82
N ALA A 64 -1.88 9.32 10.17
CA ALA A 64 -2.14 8.16 9.33
C ALA A 64 -0.87 7.33 9.20
N LEU A 65 -1.02 6.05 8.84
CA LEU A 65 0.11 5.15 8.66
C LEU A 65 0.03 4.39 7.32
N ILE A 66 1.18 4.28 6.67
CA ILE A 66 1.38 3.52 5.45
C ILE A 66 2.18 2.29 5.84
N LEU A 67 1.55 1.12 5.74
CA LEU A 67 2.12 -0.14 6.19
C LEU A 67 2.58 -0.96 5.00
N ARG A 68 3.80 -1.50 5.09
CA ARG A 68 4.25 -2.59 4.25
C ARG A 68 4.86 -3.69 5.09
N HIS A 69 4.41 -4.93 4.91
CA HIS A 69 4.78 -6.03 5.80
C HIS A 69 4.86 -7.38 5.04
N PRO A 70 5.82 -8.27 5.36
CA PRO A 70 5.99 -9.54 4.65
C PRO A 70 4.84 -10.55 4.85
N ASN A 71 4.09 -10.44 5.94
CA ASN A 71 2.98 -11.35 6.23
C ASN A 71 1.67 -10.86 5.61
N SER A 72 0.99 -11.72 4.86
CA SER A 72 -0.37 -11.51 4.37
C SER A 72 -1.33 -11.27 5.55
N GLY A 73 -2.24 -10.30 5.41
CA GLY A 73 -3.21 -9.94 6.46
C GLY A 73 -2.68 -8.94 7.49
N ALA A 74 -1.39 -8.59 7.46
CA ALA A 74 -0.82 -7.59 8.38
C ALA A 74 -1.50 -6.21 8.25
N ALA A 75 -1.88 -5.81 7.03
CA ALA A 75 -2.62 -4.57 6.82
C ALA A 75 -4.03 -4.60 7.40
N ARG A 76 -4.70 -5.76 7.38
CA ARG A 76 -6.00 -5.94 8.03
C ARG A 76 -5.84 -5.84 9.54
N LEU A 77 -4.90 -6.59 10.12
CA LEU A 77 -4.60 -6.53 11.55
C LEU A 77 -4.31 -5.08 11.99
N ALA A 78 -3.46 -4.37 11.24
CA ALA A 78 -3.13 -2.99 11.55
C ALA A 78 -4.37 -2.08 11.51
N ALA A 79 -5.25 -2.26 10.53
CA ALA A 79 -6.51 -1.51 10.45
C ALA A 79 -7.45 -1.82 11.62
N ASP A 80 -7.45 -3.06 12.12
CA ASP A 80 -8.32 -3.48 13.23
C ASP A 80 -7.83 -2.95 14.60
N VAL A 81 -6.52 -2.70 14.75
CA VAL A 81 -5.93 -2.24 16.03
C VAL A 81 -5.58 -0.75 16.07
N SER A 82 -5.52 -0.08 14.92
CA SER A 82 -5.19 1.33 14.79
C SER A 82 -6.44 2.21 14.92
N ASP A 83 -6.34 3.28 15.71
CA ASP A 83 -7.33 4.37 15.75
C ASP A 83 -7.14 5.37 14.59
N ARG A 84 -6.05 5.24 13.82
CA ARG A 84 -5.72 6.08 12.65
C ARG A 84 -5.89 5.33 11.33
N PRO A 85 -6.13 6.04 10.22
CA PRO A 85 -6.21 5.43 8.88
C PRO A 85 -4.94 4.65 8.51
N VAL A 86 -5.14 3.46 7.95
CA VAL A 86 -4.08 2.56 7.49
C VAL A 86 -4.14 2.42 5.97
N ILE A 87 -3.02 2.68 5.30
CA ILE A 87 -2.84 2.46 3.87
C ILE A 87 -1.95 1.23 3.67
N ASN A 88 -2.47 0.22 2.97
CA ASN A 88 -1.71 -0.96 2.59
C ASN A 88 -0.77 -0.66 1.40
N ALA A 89 0.53 -0.60 1.67
CA ALA A 89 1.60 -0.48 0.67
C ALA A 89 2.20 -1.85 0.25
N GLY A 90 1.53 -2.94 0.62
CA GLY A 90 1.88 -4.33 0.33
C GLY A 90 1.88 -5.19 1.59
N ASP A 91 1.06 -6.25 1.61
CA ASP A 91 1.08 -7.26 2.66
C ASP A 91 1.37 -8.65 2.07
N GLY A 92 2.61 -9.13 2.24
CA GLY A 92 3.07 -10.41 1.69
C GLY A 92 2.76 -10.55 0.21
N SER A 93 2.21 -11.69 -0.20
CA SER A 93 1.76 -11.94 -1.58
C SER A 93 0.27 -11.61 -1.80
N HIS A 94 -0.37 -10.90 -0.88
CA HIS A 94 -1.83 -10.76 -0.87
C HIS A 94 -2.31 -9.56 -1.70
N GLN A 95 -2.11 -8.32 -1.25
CA GLN A 95 -2.66 -7.14 -1.93
C GLN A 95 -1.66 -5.98 -2.03
N HIS A 96 -1.79 -5.16 -3.08
CA HIS A 96 -1.11 -3.87 -3.20
C HIS A 96 -2.03 -2.81 -3.85
N PRO A 97 -3.04 -2.30 -3.13
CA PRO A 97 -4.12 -1.49 -3.73
C PRO A 97 -3.64 -0.20 -4.38
N THR A 98 -2.63 0.47 -3.84
CA THR A 98 -2.13 1.73 -4.43
C THR A 98 -1.44 1.54 -5.77
N GLN A 99 -0.82 0.37 -6.03
CA GLN A 99 -0.29 0.04 -7.34
C GLN A 99 -1.45 -0.13 -8.33
N THR A 100 -2.48 -0.89 -7.95
CA THR A 100 -3.68 -1.08 -8.77
C THR A 100 -4.37 0.24 -9.12
N LEU A 101 -4.51 1.17 -8.15
CA LEU A 101 -5.09 2.48 -8.43
C LEU A 101 -4.24 3.29 -9.43
N THR A 102 -2.92 3.16 -9.36
CA THR A 102 -2.02 3.81 -10.33
C THR A 102 -2.18 3.22 -11.72
N ASP A 103 -2.28 1.89 -11.83
CA ASP A 103 -2.47 1.18 -13.09
C ASP A 103 -3.83 1.55 -13.72
N LEU A 104 -4.90 1.61 -12.92
CA LEU A 104 -6.22 2.06 -13.39
C LEU A 104 -6.19 3.51 -13.85
N ALA A 105 -5.53 4.42 -13.11
CA ALA A 105 -5.39 5.80 -13.55
C ALA A 105 -4.69 5.90 -14.90
N ALA A 106 -3.60 5.14 -15.10
CA ALA A 106 -2.88 5.09 -16.36
C ALA A 106 -3.76 4.56 -17.51
N ILE A 107 -4.56 3.52 -17.28
CA ILE A 107 -5.52 3.00 -18.29
C ILE A 107 -6.57 4.07 -18.61
N GLN A 108 -7.14 4.71 -17.59
CA GLN A 108 -8.15 5.76 -17.78
C GLN A 108 -7.59 6.94 -18.58
N GLU A 109 -6.36 7.38 -18.30
CA GLU A 109 -5.69 8.45 -19.06
C GLU A 109 -5.42 8.03 -20.52
N ALA A 110 -4.96 6.79 -20.74
CA ALA A 110 -4.61 6.31 -22.07
C ALA A 110 -5.82 5.94 -22.94
N ARG A 111 -6.93 5.49 -22.34
CA ARG A 111 -8.08 4.93 -23.06
C ARG A 111 -9.35 5.77 -22.92
N GLY A 112 -9.39 6.72 -21.98
CA GLY A 112 -10.57 7.54 -21.67
C GLY A 112 -11.68 6.78 -20.94
N THR A 113 -11.51 5.48 -20.69
CA THR A 113 -12.49 4.61 -20.03
C THR A 113 -11.77 3.46 -19.33
N LEU A 114 -12.40 2.91 -18.29
CA LEU A 114 -12.01 1.66 -17.64
C LEU A 114 -12.89 0.47 -18.04
N SER A 115 -13.98 0.71 -18.77
CA SER A 115 -15.02 -0.29 -19.04
C SER A 115 -15.02 -0.77 -20.49
N GLY A 116 -15.43 -2.03 -20.68
CA GLY A 116 -15.57 -2.65 -22.00
C GLY A 116 -14.24 -2.83 -22.73
N LEU A 117 -13.14 -2.88 -22.01
CA LEU A 117 -11.80 -3.08 -22.55
C LEU A 117 -11.46 -4.56 -22.67
N ARG A 118 -10.62 -4.87 -23.66
CA ARG A 118 -9.95 -6.17 -23.80
C ARG A 118 -8.51 -6.02 -23.36
N ILE A 119 -8.14 -6.67 -22.26
CA ILE A 119 -6.86 -6.45 -21.57
C ILE A 119 -6.12 -7.77 -21.45
N ALA A 120 -4.92 -7.84 -22.02
CA ALA A 120 -4.01 -8.97 -21.83
C ALA A 120 -3.03 -8.68 -20.68
N VAL A 121 -2.92 -9.60 -19.74
CA VAL A 121 -1.95 -9.56 -18.64
C VAL A 121 -0.94 -10.66 -18.88
N LEU A 122 0.34 -10.29 -18.98
CA LEU A 122 1.46 -11.19 -19.25
C LEU A 122 2.42 -11.23 -18.06
N GLY A 123 2.93 -12.42 -17.72
CA GLY A 123 4.04 -12.59 -16.77
C GLY A 123 3.78 -13.60 -15.66
N ASP A 124 4.30 -13.33 -14.45
CA ASP A 124 4.05 -14.21 -13.30
C ASP A 124 2.65 -13.98 -12.73
N LEU A 125 1.69 -14.70 -13.30
CA LEU A 125 0.30 -14.70 -12.86
C LEU A 125 0.07 -15.52 -11.59
N LYS A 126 1.04 -16.35 -11.17
CA LYS A 126 0.88 -17.24 -10.02
C LYS A 126 1.24 -16.54 -8.71
N TYR A 127 2.30 -15.76 -8.70
CA TYR A 127 2.80 -15.10 -7.48
C TYR A 127 2.76 -13.57 -7.54
N GLY A 128 2.35 -12.98 -8.67
CA GLY A 128 2.25 -11.54 -8.85
C GLY A 128 1.11 -10.89 -8.05
N ARG A 129 1.35 -10.49 -6.80
CA ARG A 129 0.33 -9.81 -5.96
C ARG A 129 -0.33 -8.59 -6.62
N ALA A 130 0.46 -7.77 -7.33
CA ALA A 130 -0.05 -6.59 -8.02
C ALA A 130 -0.98 -6.97 -9.19
N VAL A 131 -0.63 -8.07 -9.89
CA VAL A 131 -1.45 -8.62 -10.96
C VAL A 131 -2.78 -9.12 -10.42
N HIS A 132 -2.77 -9.83 -9.28
CA HIS A 132 -4.00 -10.29 -8.63
C HIS A 132 -4.89 -9.11 -8.25
N SER A 133 -4.36 -8.10 -7.55
CA SER A 133 -5.10 -6.89 -7.20
C SER A 133 -5.68 -6.18 -8.44
N LEU A 134 -4.91 -6.08 -9.52
CA LEU A 134 -5.33 -5.44 -10.76
C LEU A 134 -6.44 -6.20 -11.48
N ILE A 135 -6.34 -7.52 -11.61
CA ILE A 135 -7.37 -8.36 -12.24
C ILE A 135 -8.71 -8.21 -11.51
N TRP A 136 -8.68 -8.26 -10.18
CA TRP A 136 -9.88 -8.04 -9.36
C TRP A 136 -10.52 -6.69 -9.65
N ALA A 137 -9.74 -5.62 -9.70
CA ALA A 137 -10.28 -4.29 -9.97
C ALA A 137 -10.79 -4.14 -11.41
N LEU A 138 -10.07 -4.67 -12.41
CA LEU A 138 -10.49 -4.64 -13.81
C LEU A 138 -11.78 -5.42 -14.06
N ALA A 139 -12.01 -6.51 -13.32
CA ALA A 139 -13.23 -7.31 -13.43
C ALA A 139 -14.48 -6.51 -13.02
N LEU A 140 -14.35 -5.54 -12.10
CA LEU A 140 -15.46 -4.68 -11.68
C LEU A 140 -15.98 -3.75 -12.79
N PHE A 141 -15.21 -3.54 -13.86
CA PHE A 141 -15.57 -2.67 -14.97
C PHE A 141 -16.12 -3.41 -16.21
N GLY A 142 -16.35 -4.73 -16.11
CA GLY A 142 -16.89 -5.53 -17.21
C GLY A 142 -15.90 -5.73 -18.37
N ASN A 143 -14.61 -5.84 -18.06
CA ASN A 143 -13.55 -6.03 -19.06
C ASN A 143 -13.39 -7.50 -19.44
N GLU A 144 -12.98 -7.77 -20.68
CA GLU A 144 -12.50 -9.07 -21.11
C GLU A 144 -11.01 -9.18 -20.76
N ILE A 145 -10.68 -10.02 -19.78
CA ILE A 145 -9.30 -10.19 -19.28
C ILE A 145 -8.71 -11.47 -19.87
N ILE A 146 -7.60 -11.33 -20.59
CA ILE A 146 -6.83 -12.42 -21.17
C ILE A 146 -5.59 -12.64 -20.31
N LEU A 147 -5.40 -13.86 -19.83
CA LEU A 147 -4.28 -14.25 -18.98
C LEU A 147 -3.32 -15.13 -19.79
N THR A 148 -2.05 -14.72 -19.92
CA THR A 148 -1.03 -15.46 -20.67
C THR A 148 0.34 -15.45 -20.02
#